data_AF-D6SUV5-F1
#
_entry.id   AF-D6SUV5-F1
#
_cell.length_a   1.000
_cell.length_b   1.000
_cell.length_c   1.000
_cell.angle_alpha   90.00
_cell.angle_beta   90.00
_cell.angle_gamma   90.00
#
_symmetry.space_group_name_H-M   'P 1'
#
loop_
_entity.id
_entity.type
_entity.pdbx_description
1 polymer ?
#
loop_
_entity_poly.entity_id
_entity_poly.type
_entity_poly.pdbx_seq_one_letter_code
_entity_poly.pdbx_strand_id
1 'polypeptide(L)' 'MCGEAACSSHPWRTATDLLSDMSENNEKIPEPIVSDDEEAGSVEVTPNITAELNNRGELIGIEILGASTFIRLTPETLS' A
#
# COMPACT_ATOMS: atom_id res chain seq x y z
N MET A 1 42.86 -0.29 -3.00
CA MET A 1 42.76 1.18 -2.84
C MET A 1 41.34 1.54 -3.22
N CYS A 2 40.56 2.01 -2.25
CA CYS A 2 39.16 2.35 -2.42
C CYS A 2 39.03 3.55 -3.37
N GLY A 3 38.30 3.37 -4.48
CA GLY A 3 37.95 4.44 -5.41
C GLY A 3 36.83 5.29 -4.84
N GLU A 4 36.96 6.59 -5.03
CA GLU A 4 36.18 7.65 -4.40
C GLU A 4 34.69 7.64 -4.75
N ALA A 5 33.89 8.00 -3.74
CA ALA A 5 32.56 8.61 -3.81
C ALA A 5 31.38 7.79 -4.39
N ALA A 6 30.68 7.05 -3.52
CA ALA A 6 29.20 7.03 -3.50
C ALA A 6 28.63 6.51 -2.16
N CYS A 7 29.19 6.94 -1.02
CA CYS A 7 28.41 6.98 0.21
C CYS A 7 27.57 8.27 0.18
N SER A 8 26.51 8.27 -0.65
CA SER A 8 25.38 9.21 -0.69
C SER A 8 24.63 8.96 -2.00
N SER A 9 23.32 8.70 -1.99
CA SER A 9 22.36 9.22 -3.01
C SER A 9 21.02 8.51 -3.23
N HIS A 10 20.57 7.48 -2.50
CA HIS A 10 19.18 6.98 -2.74
C HIS A 10 18.41 6.65 -1.46
N PRO A 11 17.85 7.65 -0.74
CA PRO A 11 17.02 7.41 0.44
C PRO A 11 15.58 7.00 0.10
N TRP A 12 15.21 6.94 -1.18
CA TRP A 12 13.87 6.57 -1.63
C TRP A 12 14.03 5.77 -2.92
N ARG A 13 13.80 4.45 -2.85
CA ARG A 13 13.64 3.62 -4.05
C ARG A 13 12.45 4.17 -4.83
N THR A 14 12.61 4.43 -6.12
CA THR A 14 11.47 4.82 -6.95
C THR A 14 10.57 3.61 -7.16
N ALA A 15 9.29 3.83 -7.50
CA ALA A 15 8.38 2.74 -7.84
C ALA A 15 8.98 1.83 -8.94
N THR A 16 9.77 2.40 -9.86
CA THR A 16 10.47 1.68 -10.93
C THR A 16 11.59 0.77 -10.40
N ASP A 17 12.29 1.18 -9.33
CA ASP A 17 13.35 0.38 -8.72
C ASP A 17 12.76 -0.83 -7.96
N LEU A 18 11.60 -0.64 -7.32
CA LEU A 18 10.86 -1.73 -6.69
C LEU A 18 10.33 -2.73 -7.74
N LEU A 19 9.78 -2.23 -8.85
CA LEU A 19 9.31 -3.08 -9.96
C LEU A 19 10.44 -3.87 -10.63
N SER A 20 11.65 -3.32 -10.66
CA SER A 20 12.83 -4.00 -11.22
C SER A 20 13.27 -5.17 -10.33
N ASP A 21 13.33 -4.95 -9.02
CA ASP A 21 13.68 -5.98 -8.02
C ASP A 21 12.59 -7.08 -7.91
N MET A 22 11.33 -6.72 -8.13
CA MET A 22 10.20 -7.65 -8.17
C MET A 22 10.16 -8.50 -9.44
N SER A 23 10.93 -8.17 -10.49
CA SER A 23 10.96 -8.95 -11.74
C SER A 23 11.89 -10.18 -11.68
N GLU A 24 12.78 -10.25 -10.69
CA GLU A 24 13.72 -11.37 -10.53
C GLU A 24 13.06 -12.60 -9.87
N ASN A 25 11.94 -12.40 -9.18
CA ASN A 25 11.12 -13.48 -8.65
C ASN A 25 9.91 -13.62 -9.56
N ASN A 26 9.76 -14.77 -10.22
CA ASN A 26 8.65 -15.13 -11.11
C ASN A 26 7.31 -15.28 -10.36
N GLU A 27 7.05 -14.42 -9.38
CA GLU A 27 5.82 -14.30 -8.62
C GLU A 27 5.04 -13.13 -9.20
N LYS A 28 3.92 -13.44 -9.85
CA LYS A 28 3.00 -12.43 -10.37
C LYS A 28 2.41 -11.68 -9.17
N ILE A 29 2.91 -10.47 -8.90
CA ILE A 29 2.30 -9.57 -7.93
C ILE A 29 0.89 -9.23 -8.42
N PRO A 30 -0.17 -9.44 -7.61
CA PRO A 30 -1.50 -9.03 -8.00
C PRO A 30 -1.51 -7.51 -8.17
N GLU A 31 -1.85 -7.06 -9.38
CA GLU A 31 -2.14 -5.65 -9.61
C GLU A 31 -3.26 -5.24 -8.64
N PRO A 32 -3.10 -4.13 -7.90
CA PRO A 32 -4.14 -3.66 -7.02
C PRO A 32 -5.38 -3.36 -7.86
N ILE A 33 -6.47 -4.08 -7.58
CA ILE A 33 -7.76 -3.78 -8.18
C ILE A 33 -8.29 -2.55 -7.47
N VAL A 34 -8.08 -1.39 -8.08
CA VAL A 34 -8.72 -0.13 -7.67
C VAL A 34 -10.04 -0.04 -8.43
N SER A 35 -11.14 0.06 -7.69
CA SER A 35 -12.44 0.35 -8.31
C SER A 35 -12.48 1.83 -8.68
N ASP A 36 -12.88 2.15 -9.91
CA ASP A 36 -13.17 3.53 -10.35
C ASP A 36 -14.57 4.00 -9.91
N ASP A 37 -15.33 3.16 -9.20
CA ASP A 37 -16.66 3.51 -8.70
C ASP A 37 -16.59 4.58 -7.61
N GLU A 38 -17.41 5.63 -7.73
CA GLU A 38 -17.54 6.67 -6.72
C GLU A 38 -18.18 6.14 -5.43
N GLU A 39 -17.66 6.58 -4.28
CA GLU A 39 -18.29 6.36 -2.98
C GLU A 39 -19.66 7.04 -2.95
N ALA A 40 -20.70 6.28 -2.61
CA ALA A 40 -22.06 6.78 -2.46
C ALA A 40 -22.54 6.75 -1.00
N GLY A 41 -21.82 6.07 -0.12
CA GLY A 41 -22.08 6.05 1.32
C GLY A 41 -21.23 5.04 2.06
N SER A 42 -21.41 4.98 3.37
CA SER A 42 -20.67 4.06 4.24
C SER A 42 -21.53 3.47 5.36
N VAL A 43 -21.08 2.34 5.89
CA VAL A 43 -21.72 1.64 7.01
C VAL A 43 -20.67 1.40 8.09
N GLU A 44 -20.96 1.81 9.33
CA GLU A 44 -20.10 1.51 10.47
C GLU A 44 -20.21 0.01 10.81
N VAL A 45 -19.08 -0.70 10.69
CA VAL A 45 -18.99 -2.14 11.00
C VAL A 45 -18.68 -2.33 12.48
N THR A 46 -17.75 -1.52 12.99
CA THR A 46 -17.37 -1.43 14.40
C THR A 46 -16.95 0.01 14.70
N PRO A 47 -16.88 0.44 15.97
CA PRO A 47 -16.40 1.77 16.31
C PRO A 47 -15.07 2.09 15.61
N ASN A 48 -15.05 3.18 14.85
CA ASN A 48 -13.88 3.68 14.08
C ASN A 48 -13.50 2.87 12.83
N ILE A 49 -14.34 1.92 12.39
CA ILE A 49 -14.14 1.18 11.13
C ILE A 49 -15.43 1.21 10.30
N THR A 50 -15.31 1.74 9.09
CA THR A 50 -16.41 1.94 8.14
C THR A 50 -16.15 1.14 6.86
N ALA A 51 -17.22 0.53 6.34
CA ALA A 51 -17.24 -0.06 5.01
C ALA A 51 -17.81 0.96 4.03
N GLU A 52 -17.05 1.28 2.98
CA GLU A 52 -17.43 2.23 1.94
C GLU A 52 -18.11 1.48 0.80
N LEU A 53 -19.26 2.00 0.36
CA LEU A 53 -20.13 1.38 -0.62
C LEU A 53 -20.36 2.30 -1.81
N ASN A 54 -20.45 1.71 -3.00
CA ASN A 54 -20.95 2.40 -4.18
C ASN A 54 -22.49 2.52 -4.17
N ASN A 55 -23.04 3.15 -5.21
CA ASN A 55 -24.49 3.35 -5.35
C ASN A 55 -25.32 2.05 -5.53
N ARG A 56 -24.65 0.92 -5.78
CA ARG A 56 -25.25 -0.43 -5.85
C ARG A 56 -25.19 -1.17 -4.52
N GLY A 57 -24.55 -0.59 -3.50
CA GLY A 57 -24.31 -1.23 -2.20
C GLY A 57 -23.16 -2.25 -2.22
N GLU A 58 -22.30 -2.21 -3.24
CA GLU A 58 -21.11 -3.07 -3.32
C GLU A 58 -19.95 -2.45 -2.54
N LEU A 59 -19.16 -3.29 -1.87
CA LEU A 59 -17.98 -2.85 -1.11
C LEU A 59 -16.88 -2.38 -2.06
N ILE A 60 -16.43 -1.13 -1.86
CA ILE A 60 -15.32 -0.55 -2.63
C ILE A 60 -14.11 -0.20 -1.75
N GLY A 61 -14.29 -0.04 -0.44
CA GLY A 61 -13.23 0.39 0.47
C GLY A 61 -13.50 0.08 1.95
N ILE A 62 -12.46 0.14 2.77
CA ILE A 62 -12.54 0.09 4.24
C ILE A 62 -11.76 1.27 4.80
N GLU A 63 -12.40 2.11 5.58
CA GLU A 63 -11.78 3.21 6.30
C GLU A 63 -11.58 2.84 7.78
N ILE A 64 -10.41 3.17 8.32
CA ILE A 64 -10.02 2.90 9.71
C ILE A 64 -9.49 4.19 10.33
N LEU A 65 -10.23 4.76 11.27
CA LEU A 65 -9.76 5.93 12.01
C LEU A 65 -8.67 5.48 13.00
N GLY A 66 -7.50 6.15 12.96
CA GLY A 66 -6.37 5.78 13.82
C GLY A 66 -5.68 4.47 13.41
N ALA A 67 -5.60 4.21 12.09
CA ALA A 67 -5.02 3.00 11.49
C ALA A 67 -3.64 2.59 12.04
N SER A 68 -2.83 3.52 12.55
CA SER A 68 -1.55 3.23 13.21
C SER A 68 -1.66 2.27 14.40
N THR A 69 -2.83 2.20 15.03
CA THR A 69 -3.12 1.25 16.13
C THR A 69 -3.28 -0.19 15.62
N PHE A 70 -3.66 -0.35 14.35
CA PHE A 70 -4.02 -1.62 13.74
C PHE A 70 -2.93 -2.17 12.80
N ILE A 71 -2.12 -1.29 12.21
CA ILE A 71 -1.03 -1.67 11.30
C ILE A 71 0.18 -2.14 12.11
N ARG A 72 0.65 -3.36 11.83
CA ARG A 72 1.93 -3.88 12.34
C ARG A 72 2.96 -3.84 11.21
N LEU A 73 3.98 -3.00 11.38
CA LEU A 73 5.15 -3.02 10.51
C LEU A 73 6.13 -4.05 11.07
N THR A 74 6.50 -5.05 10.27
CA THR A 74 7.61 -5.94 10.62
C THR A 74 8.93 -5.25 10.24
N PRO A 75 10.04 -5.49 10.97
CA PRO A 75 11.33 -4.82 10.70
C PRO A 75 11.85 -5.03 9.27
N GLU A 76 11.47 -6.13 8.64
CA GLU A 76 11.82 -6.49 7.26
C GLU A 76 11.32 -5.47 6.21
N THR A 77 10.35 -4.61 6.56
CA THR A 77 9.81 -3.57 5.66
C THR A 77 10.40 -2.17 5.88
N LEU A 78 11.42 -2.04 6.74
CA LEU A 78 12.10 -0.76 7.03
C LEU A 78 13.57 -0.71 6.53
N SER A 79 13.95 -1.57 5.58
CA SER A 79 15.28 -1.57 4.96
C SER A 79 15.33 -0.88 3.61
#